data_AF-A0A1A8NDC4-F1
#
_entry.id   AF-A0A1A8NDC4-F1
#
_cell.length_a   1.000
_cell.length_b   1.000
_cell.length_c   1.000
_cell.angle_alpha   90.00
_cell.angle_beta   90.00
_cell.angle_gamma   90.00
#
_symmetry.space_group_name_H-M   'P 1'
#
loop_
_entity.id
_entity.type
_entity.pdbx_description
1 polymer ?
#
loop_
_entity_poly.entity_id
_entity_poly.type
_entity_poly.pdbx_seq_one_letter_code
_entity_poly.pdbx_strand_id
1 'polypeptide(L)'
;LIITAFTLYICMTVLREGGPDNQVHFEGYQVSNQCMALVRDECLLPCKDAPELGYAKESSPEQYVPDVFYKDKDKFGNDVTFLARPLPVEYLIIDITTTFPKDPQYTFTSTQRFPIENRDILGETQDFHSLATYLSQCSSTSFLDIVSDFHLLLFLVTNEVMPLRDSIGLLLDAVKTSNEDLAQTWKKSEQWATIEQLCSTVGGQQSSSLGYGAMGGSSAPTSSSAMWSCLHCTFMNQPGTEHCEICSLPRS
;
A
#
# COMPACT_ATOMS: atom_id res chain seq x y z
N LEU A 1 13.63 1.49 7.08
CA LEU A 1 13.72 1.78 8.53
C LEU A 1 12.48 2.46 9.14
N ILE A 2 11.59 3.11 8.38
CA ILE A 2 10.33 3.69 8.93
C ILE A 2 9.18 2.68 9.00
N ILE A 3 9.18 1.71 8.09
CA ILE A 3 8.31 0.53 8.17
C ILE A 3 8.69 -0.35 9.38
N THR A 4 9.90 -0.15 9.94
CA THR A 4 10.43 -0.92 11.08
C THR A 4 10.03 -0.32 12.45
N ALA A 5 9.34 0.82 12.49
CA ALA A 5 8.93 1.47 13.74
C ALA A 5 7.47 1.17 14.14
N PHE A 6 6.69 0.51 13.28
CA PHE A 6 5.32 0.04 13.57
C PHE A 6 5.25 -1.47 13.82
N THR A 7 6.34 -2.09 14.28
CA THR A 7 6.32 -3.45 14.81
C THR A 7 5.74 -3.44 16.23
N LEU A 8 4.43 -3.21 16.35
CA LEU A 8 3.68 -3.93 17.38
C LEU A 8 3.71 -5.40 16.96
N TYR A 9 3.94 -6.31 17.90
CA TYR A 9 4.07 -7.76 17.74
C TYR A 9 2.75 -8.47 17.32
N ILE A 10 1.92 -7.82 16.50
CA ILE A 10 0.66 -8.33 15.98
C ILE A 10 0.60 -7.95 14.50
N CYS A 11 1.03 -8.88 13.64
CA CYS A 11 0.79 -8.79 12.20
C CYS A 11 -0.62 -9.33 11.94
N MET A 12 -1.56 -8.46 11.60
CA MET A 12 -2.91 -8.83 11.17
C MET A 12 -2.98 -8.78 9.64
N THR A 13 -3.52 -9.82 9.04
CA THR A 13 -3.83 -9.85 7.60
C THR A 13 -5.30 -9.51 7.44
N VAL A 14 -5.60 -8.49 6.62
CA VAL A 14 -6.98 -8.17 6.25
C VAL A 14 -7.19 -8.55 4.80
N LEU A 15 -8.15 -9.42 4.56
CA LEU A 15 -8.59 -9.77 3.21
C LEU A 15 -9.81 -8.94 2.84
N ARG A 16 -9.81 -8.50 1.58
CA ARG A 16 -10.95 -7.81 0.97
C ARG A 16 -11.52 -8.72 -0.10
N GLU A 17 -12.66 -9.33 0.19
CA GLU A 17 -13.32 -10.29 -0.70
C GLU A 17 -14.76 -9.85 -1.01
N GLY A 18 -15.34 -10.39 -2.08
CA GLY A 18 -16.76 -10.25 -2.37
C GLY A 18 -17.57 -11.20 -1.50
N GLY A 19 -18.41 -10.65 -0.63
CA GLY A 19 -19.32 -11.43 0.20
C GLY A 19 -20.44 -12.11 -0.62
N PRO A 20 -21.23 -13.00 0.00
CA PRO A 20 -22.37 -13.66 -0.64
C PRO A 20 -23.44 -12.70 -1.20
N ASP A 21 -23.40 -11.45 -0.76
CA ASP A 21 -24.29 -10.35 -1.13
C ASP A 21 -23.68 -9.41 -2.19
N ASN A 22 -22.55 -9.78 -2.80
CA ASN A 22 -21.74 -8.95 -3.69
C ASN A 22 -21.26 -7.63 -3.07
N GLN A 23 -21.24 -7.53 -1.73
CA GLN A 23 -20.63 -6.41 -1.05
C GLN A 23 -19.18 -6.70 -0.70
N VAL A 24 -18.42 -5.63 -0.48
CA VAL A 24 -17.03 -5.72 -0.03
C VAL A 24 -17.04 -6.14 1.43
N HIS A 25 -16.55 -7.34 1.72
CA HIS A 25 -16.37 -7.85 3.07
C HIS A 25 -14.91 -7.72 3.51
N PHE A 26 -14.71 -7.48 4.81
CA PHE A 26 -13.39 -7.41 5.43
C PHE A 26 -13.28 -8.53 6.46
N GLU A 27 -12.23 -9.32 6.34
CA GLU A 27 -11.94 -10.42 7.25
C GLU A 27 -10.53 -10.28 7.79
N GLY A 28 -10.41 -10.33 9.11
CA GLY A 28 -9.14 -10.25 9.81
C GLY A 28 -8.66 -11.62 10.21
N TYR A 29 -7.40 -11.91 9.93
CA TYR A 29 -6.75 -13.16 10.30
C TYR A 29 -5.43 -12.87 11.00
N GLN A 30 -5.13 -13.66 12.02
CA GLN A 30 -3.82 -13.70 12.67
C GLN A 30 -3.25 -15.12 12.59
N VAL A 31 -1.95 -15.22 12.35
CA VAL A 31 -1.24 -16.49 12.37
C VAL A 31 -0.91 -16.88 13.82
N SER A 32 -1.10 -18.15 14.16
CA SER A 32 -0.81 -18.67 15.50
C SER A 32 0.70 -18.63 15.81
N ASN A 33 1.05 -18.49 17.08
CA ASN A 33 2.45 -18.53 17.52
C ASN A 33 3.15 -19.83 17.13
N GLN A 34 2.40 -20.94 17.07
CA GLN A 34 2.90 -22.24 16.64
C GLN A 34 3.28 -22.22 15.16
N CYS A 35 2.41 -21.66 14.30
CA CYS A 35 2.72 -21.49 12.89
C CYS A 35 3.93 -20.59 12.67
N MET A 36 4.03 -19.47 13.39
CA MET A 36 5.19 -18.59 13.31
C MET A 36 6.50 -19.32 13.66
N ALA A 37 6.48 -20.21 14.66
CA ALA A 37 7.64 -21.02 15.01
C ALA A 37 7.97 -22.04 13.90
N LEU A 38 6.97 -22.73 13.36
CA LEU A 38 7.16 -23.70 12.28
C LEU A 38 7.72 -23.05 11.01
N VAL A 39 7.27 -21.84 10.64
CA VAL A 39 7.77 -21.12 9.47
C VAL A 39 9.17 -20.56 9.72
N ARG A 40 9.41 -19.95 10.88
CA ARG A 40 10.72 -19.40 11.27
C ARG A 40 11.81 -20.47 11.23
N ASP A 41 11.49 -21.66 11.73
CA ASP A 41 12.43 -22.77 11.83
C ASP A 41 12.41 -23.63 10.55
N GLU A 42 11.79 -23.15 9.46
CA GLU A 42 11.67 -23.81 8.15
C GLU A 42 11.09 -25.24 8.21
N CYS A 43 10.19 -25.52 9.15
CA CYS A 43 9.59 -26.83 9.38
C CYS A 43 8.27 -27.05 8.62
N LEU A 44 7.68 -26.00 8.02
CA LEU A 44 6.40 -26.07 7.31
C LEU A 44 6.57 -25.71 5.84
N LEU A 45 5.99 -26.52 4.95
CA LEU A 45 5.93 -26.29 3.50
C LEU A 45 4.49 -26.09 3.03
N PRO A 46 4.23 -25.20 2.06
CA PRO A 46 2.94 -25.13 1.39
C PRO A 46 2.75 -26.31 0.43
N CYS A 47 1.52 -26.81 0.32
CA CYS A 47 1.16 -27.81 -0.68
C CYS A 47 0.86 -27.14 -2.02
N LYS A 48 1.39 -27.69 -3.12
CA LYS A 48 1.25 -27.09 -4.46
C LYS A 48 -0.19 -27.06 -4.98
N ASP A 49 -0.89 -28.17 -4.84
CA ASP A 49 -2.22 -28.38 -5.45
C ASP A 49 -3.36 -28.33 -4.42
N ALA A 50 -3.05 -27.98 -3.16
CA ALA A 50 -3.99 -27.94 -2.03
C ALA A 50 -3.63 -26.77 -1.09
N PRO A 51 -4.01 -25.52 -1.42
CA PRO A 51 -3.66 -24.33 -0.63
C PRO A 51 -4.20 -24.35 0.80
N GLU A 52 -5.25 -25.13 1.06
CA GLU A 52 -5.83 -25.37 2.37
C GLU A 52 -4.99 -26.28 3.28
N LEU A 53 -3.92 -26.87 2.74
CA LEU A 53 -3.02 -27.77 3.45
C LEU A 53 -1.57 -27.25 3.48
N GLY A 54 -0.94 -27.38 4.63
CA GLY A 54 0.50 -27.34 4.81
C GLY A 54 1.07 -28.75 4.99
N TYR A 55 2.40 -28.84 4.97
CA TYR A 55 3.12 -30.10 5.17
C TYR A 55 4.30 -29.88 6.12
N ALA A 56 4.27 -30.53 7.29
CA ALA A 56 5.40 -30.50 8.21
C ALA A 56 6.55 -31.33 7.61
N LYS A 57 7.73 -30.75 7.44
CA LYS A 57 8.90 -31.45 6.88
C LYS A 57 9.25 -32.70 7.68
N GLU A 58 9.88 -33.65 7.01
CA GLU A 58 10.57 -34.76 7.69
C GLU A 58 11.95 -34.28 8.14
N SER A 59 12.47 -34.89 9.21
CA SER A 59 13.84 -34.62 9.63
C SER A 59 14.82 -35.11 8.57
N SER A 60 15.80 -34.28 8.23
CA SER A 60 16.93 -34.65 7.37
C SER A 60 18.24 -34.61 8.17
N PRO A 61 19.36 -35.12 7.62
CA PRO A 61 20.68 -34.95 8.23
C PRO A 61 21.10 -33.48 8.42
N GLU A 62 20.61 -32.59 7.57
CA GLU A 62 20.93 -31.16 7.58
C GLU A 62 20.06 -30.37 8.56
N GLN A 63 18.83 -30.84 8.82
CA GLN A 63 17.87 -30.13 9.66
C GLN A 63 17.02 -31.12 10.46
N TYR A 64 17.07 -30.97 11.79
CA TYR A 64 16.16 -31.68 12.69
C TYR A 64 14.78 -31.02 12.65
N VAL A 65 13.76 -31.81 12.31
CA VAL A 65 12.35 -31.39 12.37
C VAL A 65 11.60 -32.34 13.30
N PRO A 66 11.03 -31.86 14.42
CA PRO A 66 10.28 -32.71 15.32
C PRO A 66 8.98 -33.19 14.66
N ASP A 67 8.44 -34.31 15.13
CA ASP A 67 7.12 -34.75 14.69
C ASP A 67 6.05 -33.77 15.19
N VAL A 68 5.32 -33.19 14.25
CA VAL A 68 4.23 -32.26 14.52
C VAL A 68 2.91 -33.01 14.42
N PHE A 69 2.06 -32.83 15.43
CA PHE A 69 0.74 -33.46 15.49
C PHE A 69 -0.33 -32.40 15.69
N TYR A 70 -1.51 -32.65 15.12
CA TYR A 70 -2.72 -31.86 15.39
C TYR A 70 -3.83 -32.76 15.90
N LYS A 71 -4.83 -32.17 16.57
CA LYS A 71 -5.97 -32.89 17.11
C LYS A 71 -7.24 -32.48 16.38
N ASP A 72 -8.05 -33.47 16.02
CA ASP A 72 -9.36 -33.25 15.45
C ASP A 72 -10.39 -34.19 16.08
N LYS A 73 -11.68 -33.87 15.93
CA LYS A 73 -12.78 -34.66 16.49
C LYS A 73 -13.31 -35.66 15.48
N ASP A 74 -13.40 -36.92 15.88
CA ASP A 74 -14.06 -37.94 15.07
C ASP A 74 -15.59 -37.77 15.03
N LYS A 75 -16.26 -38.66 14.26
CA LYS A 75 -17.73 -38.68 14.13
C LYS A 75 -18.47 -38.93 15.46
N PHE A 76 -17.77 -39.34 16.50
CA PHE A 76 -18.29 -39.62 17.83
C PHE A 76 -17.87 -38.53 18.85
N GLY A 77 -17.16 -37.48 18.41
CA GLY A 77 -16.71 -36.37 19.24
C GLY A 77 -15.43 -36.63 20.04
N ASN A 78 -14.75 -37.75 19.80
CA ASN A 78 -13.49 -38.09 20.48
C ASN A 78 -12.31 -37.35 19.84
N ASP A 79 -11.35 -36.92 20.65
CA ASP A 79 -10.13 -36.31 20.15
C ASP A 79 -9.19 -37.38 19.56
N VAL A 80 -8.92 -37.26 18.26
CA VAL A 80 -7.98 -38.10 17.53
C VAL A 80 -6.76 -37.25 17.16
N THR A 81 -5.57 -37.80 17.36
CA THR A 81 -4.31 -37.12 17.04
C THR A 81 -3.80 -37.59 15.68
N PHE A 82 -3.52 -36.65 14.79
CA PHE A 82 -3.07 -36.88 13.43
C PHE A 82 -1.65 -36.33 13.24
N LEU A 83 -0.85 -37.01 12.43
CA LEU A 83 0.44 -36.50 11.99
C LEU A 83 0.21 -35.34 11.00
N ALA A 84 0.92 -34.24 11.18
CA ALA A 84 0.79 -32.99 10.41
C ALA A 84 1.39 -33.07 8.99
N ARG A 85 1.14 -34.18 8.29
CA ARG A 85 1.65 -34.52 6.94
C ARG A 85 0.55 -35.23 6.15
N PRO A 86 -0.50 -34.52 5.68
CA PRO A 86 -0.66 -33.06 5.64
C PRO A 86 -1.28 -32.44 6.90
N LEU A 87 -1.18 -31.11 7.02
CA LEU A 87 -1.70 -30.29 8.11
C LEU A 87 -2.70 -29.26 7.57
N PRO A 88 -3.98 -29.27 7.97
CA PRO A 88 -4.91 -28.22 7.55
C PRO A 88 -4.48 -26.85 8.10
N VAL A 89 -4.44 -25.83 7.23
CA VAL A 89 -3.95 -24.49 7.61
C VAL A 89 -4.89 -23.76 8.55
N GLU A 90 -6.16 -24.16 8.63
CA GLU A 90 -7.15 -23.60 9.56
C GLU A 90 -6.72 -23.71 11.03
N TYR A 91 -6.00 -24.77 11.41
CA TYR A 91 -5.46 -24.93 12.78
C TYR A 91 -4.31 -23.95 13.09
N LEU A 92 -3.77 -23.29 12.07
CA LEU A 92 -2.66 -22.35 12.17
C LEU A 92 -3.12 -20.89 12.13
N ILE A 93 -4.40 -20.64 11.88
CA ILE A 93 -4.98 -19.32 11.69
C ILE A 93 -6.00 -19.05 12.81
N ILE A 94 -6.12 -17.79 13.20
CA ILE A 94 -7.03 -17.29 14.21
C ILE A 94 -7.85 -16.17 13.58
N ASP A 95 -9.17 -16.27 13.68
CA ASP A 95 -10.08 -15.24 13.21
C ASP A 95 -10.06 -14.04 14.15
N ILE A 96 -9.92 -12.85 13.57
CA ILE A 96 -9.93 -11.58 14.27
C ILE A 96 -11.09 -10.75 13.75
N THR A 97 -11.91 -10.26 14.67
CA THR A 97 -13.04 -9.40 14.31
C THR A 97 -12.55 -8.06 13.77
N THR A 98 -12.93 -7.75 12.53
CA THR A 98 -12.67 -6.46 11.88
C THR A 98 -13.89 -5.57 11.97
N THR A 99 -13.73 -4.37 12.52
CA THR A 99 -14.80 -3.37 12.59
C THR A 99 -14.28 -1.97 12.32
N PHE A 100 -15.20 -1.08 11.95
CA PHE A 100 -14.94 0.35 11.88
C PHE A 100 -15.47 1.02 13.14
N PRO A 101 -14.74 2.00 13.70
CA PRO A 101 -15.25 2.78 14.82
C PRO A 101 -16.53 3.51 14.41
N LYS A 102 -17.53 3.51 15.31
CA LYS A 102 -18.80 4.21 15.07
C LYS A 102 -18.58 5.71 14.84
N ASP A 103 -17.75 6.31 15.67
CA ASP A 103 -17.32 7.69 15.55
C ASP A 103 -15.84 7.68 15.12
N PRO A 104 -15.54 7.96 13.84
CA PRO A 104 -14.20 7.80 13.31
C PRO A 104 -13.26 8.85 13.90
N GLN A 105 -12.12 8.39 14.40
CA GLN A 105 -11.01 9.24 14.83
C GLN A 105 -9.85 9.05 13.88
N TYR A 106 -9.51 10.10 13.15
CA TYR A 106 -8.43 10.09 12.17
C TYR A 106 -7.19 10.78 12.73
N THR A 107 -6.02 10.14 12.57
CA THR A 107 -4.73 10.78 12.82
C THR A 107 -4.28 11.62 11.61
N PHE A 108 -4.60 11.15 10.40
CA PHE A 108 -4.32 11.86 9.16
C PHE A 108 -5.63 12.42 8.63
N THR A 109 -5.76 13.75 8.65
CA THR A 109 -7.00 14.45 8.32
C THR A 109 -6.97 15.13 6.96
N SER A 110 -5.84 15.07 6.25
CA SER A 110 -5.62 15.86 5.04
C SER A 110 -6.78 15.73 4.05
N THR A 111 -7.31 16.89 3.66
CA THR A 111 -8.43 16.99 2.73
C THR A 111 -8.04 16.67 1.29
N GLN A 112 -6.80 17.00 0.91
CA GLN A 112 -6.23 16.67 -0.40
C GLN A 112 -5.28 15.49 -0.26
N ARG A 113 -5.25 14.61 -1.26
CA ARG A 113 -4.39 13.42 -1.22
C ARG A 113 -3.08 13.65 -1.95
N PHE A 114 -1.98 13.41 -1.25
CA PHE A 114 -0.69 13.27 -1.91
C PHE A 114 -0.62 11.92 -2.67
N PRO A 115 0.06 11.82 -3.82
CA PRO A 115 0.20 10.56 -4.56
C PRO A 115 0.76 9.44 -3.68
N ILE A 116 0.23 8.22 -3.83
CA ILE A 116 0.62 7.07 -3.01
C ILE A 116 1.89 6.44 -3.59
N GLU A 117 2.82 6.03 -2.73
CA GLU A 117 4.07 5.39 -3.13
C GLU A 117 3.85 4.08 -3.91
N ASN A 118 4.83 3.71 -4.76
CA ASN A 118 4.82 2.47 -5.56
C ASN A 118 3.65 2.36 -6.56
N ARG A 119 3.20 3.49 -7.13
CA ARG A 119 2.11 3.55 -8.12
C ARG A 119 2.49 4.19 -9.45
N ASP A 120 3.77 4.19 -9.80
CA ASP A 120 4.26 4.76 -11.07
C ASP A 120 3.56 4.13 -12.30
N ILE A 121 3.23 2.85 -12.23
CA ILE A 121 2.48 2.13 -13.28
C ILE A 121 1.05 2.65 -13.50
N LEU A 122 0.49 3.33 -12.50
CA LEU A 122 -0.83 3.99 -12.56
C LEU A 122 -0.70 5.48 -12.91
N GLY A 123 0.53 5.98 -13.12
CA GLY A 123 0.81 7.39 -13.37
C GLY A 123 0.85 8.27 -12.11
N GLU A 124 0.82 7.67 -10.92
CA GLU A 124 1.02 8.38 -9.64
C GLU A 124 2.51 8.34 -9.27
N THR A 125 3.24 9.43 -9.56
CA THR A 125 4.66 9.56 -9.21
C THR A 125 4.85 10.48 -8.00
N GLN A 126 5.78 10.12 -7.13
CA GLN A 126 6.19 10.95 -5.99
C GLN A 126 7.50 11.68 -6.31
N ASP A 127 7.39 12.91 -6.78
CA ASP A 127 8.51 13.81 -7.05
C ASP A 127 8.22 15.24 -6.57
N PHE A 128 9.19 16.15 -6.71
CA PHE A 128 9.01 17.55 -6.34
C PHE A 128 8.02 18.30 -7.23
N HIS A 129 7.72 17.80 -8.43
CA HIS A 129 6.67 18.37 -9.28
C HIS A 129 5.29 18.06 -8.68
N SER A 130 5.03 16.79 -8.35
CA SER A 130 3.84 16.33 -7.63
C SER A 130 3.68 17.05 -6.29
N LEU A 131 4.76 17.27 -5.54
CA LEU A 131 4.74 18.05 -4.31
C LEU A 131 4.38 19.52 -4.55
N ALA A 132 4.97 20.17 -5.56
CA ALA A 132 4.63 21.54 -5.90
C ALA A 132 3.15 21.67 -6.31
N THR A 133 2.65 20.74 -7.11
CA THR A 133 1.23 20.67 -7.49
C THR A 133 0.34 20.48 -6.27
N TYR A 134 0.67 19.54 -5.38
CA TYR A 134 -0.06 19.29 -4.14
C TYR A 134 -0.12 20.54 -3.24
N LEU A 135 1.02 21.18 -2.98
CA LEU A 135 1.09 22.40 -2.17
C LEU A 135 0.29 23.56 -2.80
N SER A 136 0.30 23.68 -4.13
CA SER A 136 -0.45 24.72 -4.84
C SER A 136 -1.98 24.56 -4.73
N GLN A 137 -2.47 23.32 -4.62
CA GLN A 137 -3.89 23.02 -4.48
C GLN A 137 -4.42 23.31 -3.08
N CYS A 138 -3.53 23.42 -2.09
CA CYS A 138 -3.87 23.58 -0.68
C CYS A 138 -3.79 25.04 -0.18
N SER A 139 -3.88 26.04 -1.06
CA SER A 139 -3.64 27.45 -0.72
C SER A 139 -4.57 28.04 0.35
N SER A 140 -5.76 27.45 0.57
CA SER A 140 -6.75 27.88 1.57
C SER A 140 -6.76 27.04 2.85
N THR A 141 -5.90 26.03 2.94
CA THR A 141 -5.91 25.01 3.99
C THR A 141 -4.85 25.32 5.06
N SER A 142 -5.10 24.95 6.32
CA SER A 142 -4.08 25.12 7.37
C SER A 142 -2.86 24.27 7.06
N PHE A 143 -1.67 24.74 7.45
CA PHE A 143 -0.45 23.98 7.18
C PHE A 143 -0.48 22.60 7.84
N LEU A 144 -1.04 22.52 9.06
CA LEU A 144 -1.22 21.25 9.75
C LEU A 144 -2.06 20.25 8.94
N ASP A 145 -3.15 20.66 8.30
CA ASP A 145 -3.98 19.73 7.51
C ASP A 145 -3.25 19.25 6.25
N ILE A 146 -2.43 20.11 5.63
CA ILE A 146 -1.59 19.75 4.48
C ILE A 146 -0.57 18.68 4.88
N VAL A 147 0.12 18.85 6.00
CA VAL A 147 1.16 17.91 6.45
C VAL A 147 0.60 16.70 7.18
N SER A 148 -0.70 16.68 7.49
CA SER A 148 -1.41 15.53 8.09
C SER A 148 -1.80 14.48 7.05
N ASP A 149 -0.88 14.19 6.11
CA ASP A 149 -0.98 13.14 5.10
C ASP A 149 0.19 12.16 5.29
N PHE A 150 -0.13 10.87 5.43
CA PHE A 150 0.88 9.82 5.68
C PHE A 150 1.86 9.66 4.50
N HIS A 151 1.38 9.71 3.26
CA HIS A 151 2.18 9.51 2.07
C HIS A 151 3.14 10.68 1.85
N LEU A 152 2.70 11.90 2.15
CA LEU A 152 3.58 13.06 2.18
C LEU A 152 4.69 12.90 3.23
N LEU A 153 4.34 12.55 4.46
CA LEU A 153 5.33 12.35 5.53
C LEU A 153 6.32 11.23 5.18
N LEU A 154 5.85 10.14 4.56
CA LEU A 154 6.70 9.06 4.08
C LEU A 154 7.67 9.58 3.01
N PHE A 155 7.16 10.28 2.00
CA PHE A 155 7.96 10.90 0.94
C PHE A 155 9.04 11.82 1.51
N LEU A 156 8.71 12.68 2.48
CA LEU A 156 9.67 13.60 3.10
C LEU A 156 10.85 12.86 3.76
N VAL A 157 10.67 11.62 4.23
CA VAL A 157 11.75 10.87 4.88
C VAL A 157 12.43 9.84 3.99
N THR A 158 11.75 9.35 2.95
CA THR A 158 12.34 8.41 1.99
C THR A 158 13.03 9.10 0.84
N ASN A 159 12.71 10.36 0.56
CA ASN A 159 13.33 11.13 -0.53
C ASN A 159 14.84 11.33 -0.31
N GLU A 160 15.64 10.80 -1.24
CA GLU A 160 17.10 10.83 -1.16
C GLU A 160 17.70 12.20 -1.52
N VAL A 161 16.96 13.03 -2.25
CA VAL A 161 17.41 14.37 -2.65
C VAL A 161 17.57 15.28 -1.43
N MET A 162 16.73 15.11 -0.42
CA MET A 162 16.79 15.85 0.83
C MET A 162 16.39 14.94 2.00
N PRO A 163 17.34 14.23 2.63
CA PRO A 163 17.04 13.30 3.70
C PRO A 163 16.64 14.05 4.97
N LEU A 164 15.33 14.09 5.29
CA LEU A 164 14.82 14.76 6.49
C LEU A 164 14.64 13.83 7.70
N ARG A 165 15.14 12.59 7.62
CA ARG A 165 14.96 11.53 8.63
C ARG A 165 15.25 12.00 10.05
N ASP A 166 16.35 12.72 10.25
CA ASP A 166 16.80 13.11 11.58
C ASP A 166 16.14 14.40 12.07
N SER A 167 15.62 15.22 11.15
CA SER A 167 15.00 16.51 11.47
C SER A 167 13.47 16.48 11.58
N ILE A 168 12.80 15.49 10.97
CA ILE A 168 11.33 15.48 10.83
C ILE A 168 10.55 15.29 12.15
N GLY A 169 11.23 14.93 13.25
CA GLY A 169 10.59 14.60 14.52
C GLY A 169 9.57 15.65 14.99
N LEU A 170 9.91 16.94 14.85
CA LEU A 170 9.01 18.04 15.24
C LEU A 170 7.71 18.06 14.41
N LEU A 171 7.79 17.77 13.11
CA LEU A 171 6.62 17.68 12.24
C LEU A 171 5.74 16.46 12.60
N LEU A 172 6.36 15.32 12.89
CA LEU A 172 5.64 14.11 13.30
C LEU A 172 4.90 14.33 14.63
N ASP A 173 5.53 15.01 15.59
CA ASP A 173 4.90 15.37 16.86
C ASP A 173 3.74 16.36 16.65
N ALA A 174 3.87 17.32 15.73
CA ALA A 174 2.82 18.25 15.37
C ALA A 174 1.57 17.53 14.83
N VAL A 175 1.75 16.59 13.88
CA VAL A 175 0.65 15.80 13.31
C VAL A 175 0.04 14.87 14.36
N LYS A 176 0.87 14.15 15.12
CA LYS A 176 0.41 13.21 16.15
C LYS A 176 -0.40 13.86 17.27
N THR A 177 -0.03 15.08 17.66
CA THR A 177 -0.71 15.83 18.74
C THR A 177 -1.72 16.85 18.22
N SER A 178 -1.91 16.92 16.89
CA SER A 178 -2.72 17.95 16.22
C SER A 178 -2.37 19.38 16.68
N ASN A 179 -1.09 19.66 16.84
CA ASN A 179 -0.58 20.92 17.38
C ASN A 179 -0.15 21.87 16.25
N GLU A 180 -0.96 22.90 16.02
CA GLU A 180 -0.72 23.90 14.97
C GLU A 180 0.56 24.73 15.22
N ASP A 181 0.90 25.05 16.49
CA ASP A 181 2.08 25.87 16.80
C ASP A 181 3.39 25.15 16.42
N LEU A 182 3.45 23.84 16.67
CA LEU A 182 4.57 23.01 16.23
C LEU A 182 4.64 22.94 14.70
N ALA A 183 3.49 22.77 14.03
CA ALA A 183 3.44 22.77 12.57
C ALA A 183 3.93 24.11 11.97
N GLN A 184 3.51 25.24 12.55
CA GLN A 184 3.96 26.57 12.13
C GLN A 184 5.45 26.81 12.43
N THR A 185 5.97 26.22 13.52
CA THR A 185 7.40 26.24 13.82
C THR A 185 8.19 25.46 12.77
N TRP A 186 7.71 24.28 12.37
CA TRP A 186 8.30 23.51 11.28
C TRP A 186 8.26 24.26 9.94
N LYS A 187 7.15 24.92 9.62
CA LYS A 187 7.01 25.71 8.38
C LYS A 187 8.06 26.81 8.26
N LYS A 188 8.54 27.35 9.38
CA LYS A 188 9.58 28.40 9.43
C LYS A 188 11.01 27.84 9.44
N SER A 189 11.17 26.52 9.41
CA SER A 189 12.48 25.87 9.46
C SER A 189 13.25 26.01 8.14
N GLU A 190 14.57 25.97 8.19
CA GLU A 190 15.44 25.97 7.00
C GLU A 190 15.19 24.75 6.11
N GLN A 191 14.79 23.63 6.72
CA GLN A 191 14.45 22.40 6.04
C GLN A 191 13.23 22.61 5.13
N TRP A 192 12.15 23.20 5.66
CA TRP A 192 10.96 23.49 4.88
C TRP A 192 11.22 24.55 3.79
N ALA A 193 11.99 25.59 4.10
CA ALA A 193 12.38 26.60 3.12
C ALA A 193 13.12 26.01 1.92
N THR A 194 13.99 25.01 2.15
CA THR A 194 14.68 24.28 1.08
C THR A 194 13.70 23.48 0.22
N ILE A 195 12.71 22.82 0.82
CA ILE A 195 11.65 22.12 0.08
C ILE A 195 10.87 23.10 -0.81
N GLU A 196 10.45 24.25 -0.27
CA GLU A 196 9.74 25.27 -1.04
C GLU A 196 10.58 25.79 -2.21
N GLN A 197 11.89 25.96 -2.01
CA GLN A 197 12.81 26.33 -3.07
C GLN A 197 12.90 25.25 -4.15
N LEU A 198 13.03 23.97 -3.78
CA LEU A 198 13.04 22.86 -4.72
C LEU A 198 11.74 22.82 -5.52
N CYS A 199 10.58 22.84 -4.87
CA CYS A 199 9.27 22.90 -5.51
C CYS A 199 9.16 24.07 -6.50
N SER A 200 9.71 25.24 -6.16
CA SER A 200 9.70 26.42 -7.03
C SER A 200 10.56 26.23 -8.29
N THR A 201 11.69 25.52 -8.19
CA THR A 201 12.54 25.22 -9.37
C THR A 201 11.86 24.28 -10.35
N VAL A 202 11.09 23.31 -9.86
CA VAL A 202 10.41 22.31 -10.72
C VAL A 202 9.10 22.85 -11.28
N GLY A 203 8.38 23.69 -10.53
CA GLY A 203 7.15 24.35 -10.98
C GLY A 203 7.36 25.39 -12.10
N GLY A 204 8.60 25.83 -12.32
CA GLY A 204 8.98 26.77 -13.38
C GLY A 204 9.24 26.13 -14.75
N GLN A 205 9.36 24.80 -14.85
CA GLN A 205 9.46 24.13 -16.15
C GLN A 205 8.07 23.91 -16.75
N GLN A 206 7.50 24.98 -17.32
CA GLN A 206 6.74 24.76 -18.55
C GLN A 206 7.69 24.11 -19.54
N SER A 207 7.30 22.94 -20.04
CA SER A 207 7.98 22.18 -21.09
C SER A 207 8.34 23.13 -22.24
N SER A 208 9.57 23.64 -22.19
CA SER A 208 10.14 24.55 -23.17
C SER A 208 10.92 23.67 -24.14
N SER A 209 10.23 23.44 -25.25
CA SER A 209 10.71 22.91 -26.50
C SER A 209 12.11 23.38 -26.91
N LEU A 210 12.98 22.40 -27.17
CA LEU A 210 14.12 22.44 -28.08
C LEU A 210 14.25 21.01 -28.63
N GLY A 211 14.09 20.67 -29.89
CA GLY A 211 13.80 21.37 -31.13
C GLY A 211 14.05 20.38 -32.29
N TYR A 212 13.28 20.45 -33.38
CA TYR A 212 13.74 20.34 -34.77
C TYR A 212 12.51 20.51 -35.68
N GLY A 213 12.59 21.47 -36.59
CA GLY A 213 11.45 22.00 -37.33
C GLY A 213 10.94 21.12 -38.47
N ALA A 214 9.66 21.28 -38.78
CA ALA A 214 9.12 21.23 -40.13
C ALA A 214 7.77 21.98 -40.16
N MET A 215 7.63 22.87 -41.13
CA MET A 215 6.45 23.65 -41.48
C MET A 215 5.32 22.73 -42.01
N GLY A 216 4.08 22.98 -41.62
CA GLY A 216 2.91 22.41 -42.31
C GLY A 216 1.66 22.38 -41.43
N GLY A 217 0.76 23.35 -41.62
CA GLY A 217 -0.50 23.42 -40.89
C GLY A 217 -1.51 22.35 -41.34
N SER A 218 -2.43 22.01 -40.45
CA SER A 218 -3.83 21.69 -40.74
C SER A 218 -4.62 21.55 -39.43
N SER A 219 -5.86 22.02 -39.51
CA SER A 219 -6.97 22.00 -38.57
C SER A 219 -7.16 20.74 -37.72
N ALA A 220 -7.65 20.97 -36.49
CA ALA A 220 -8.15 19.97 -35.54
C ALA A 220 -9.15 18.98 -36.17
N PRO A 221 -9.33 17.83 -35.52
CA PRO A 221 -10.61 17.64 -34.83
C PRO A 221 -10.44 17.24 -33.36
N THR A 222 -11.33 17.80 -32.55
CA THR A 222 -11.70 17.33 -31.21
C THR A 222 -12.23 15.90 -31.26
N SER A 223 -11.49 14.96 -30.67
CA SER A 223 -12.01 13.66 -30.24
C SER A 223 -11.62 13.43 -28.78
N SER A 224 -12.59 13.62 -27.90
CA SER A 224 -12.53 13.21 -26.50
C SER A 224 -12.62 11.69 -26.41
N SER A 225 -11.52 10.98 -26.66
CA SER A 225 -11.40 9.59 -26.26
C SER A 225 -10.81 9.56 -24.85
N ALA A 226 -11.63 9.19 -23.87
CA ALA A 226 -11.16 8.84 -22.54
C ALA A 226 -10.59 7.41 -22.55
N MET A 227 -9.62 7.14 -21.67
CA MET A 227 -9.14 5.78 -21.39
C MET A 227 -10.32 4.87 -21.04
N TRP A 228 -10.24 3.58 -21.39
CA TRP A 228 -11.31 2.62 -21.12
C TRP A 228 -10.78 1.34 -20.48
N SER A 229 -11.50 0.83 -19.47
CA SER A 229 -11.15 -0.42 -18.81
C SER A 229 -11.74 -1.62 -19.58
N CYS A 230 -10.91 -2.63 -19.84
CA CYS A 230 -11.34 -3.87 -20.47
C CYS A 230 -12.27 -4.67 -19.54
N LEU A 231 -13.47 -5.03 -19.99
CA LEU A 231 -14.42 -5.82 -19.19
C LEU A 231 -13.95 -7.25 -18.87
N HIS A 232 -12.95 -7.76 -19.60
CA HIS A 232 -12.42 -9.12 -19.39
C HIS A 232 -11.22 -9.18 -18.45
N CYS A 233 -10.24 -8.29 -18.63
CA CYS A 233 -8.99 -8.32 -17.86
C CYS A 233 -8.75 -7.07 -17.02
N THR A 234 -9.70 -6.13 -17.00
CA THR A 234 -9.69 -4.85 -16.24
C THR A 234 -8.61 -3.85 -16.62
N PHE A 235 -7.72 -4.19 -17.56
CA PHE A 235 -6.65 -3.33 -18.05
C PHE A 235 -7.19 -2.00 -18.62
N MET A 236 -6.55 -0.88 -18.26
CA MET A 236 -6.88 0.44 -18.79
C MET A 236 -6.17 0.68 -20.12
N ASN A 237 -6.95 0.67 -21.21
CA ASN A 237 -6.44 0.88 -22.55
C ASN A 237 -6.39 2.36 -22.91
N GLN A 238 -5.40 2.72 -23.74
CA GLN A 238 -5.24 4.08 -24.23
C GLN A 238 -6.40 4.49 -25.16
N PRO A 239 -6.74 5.79 -25.17
CA PRO A 239 -7.83 6.29 -25.99
C PRO A 239 -7.57 6.10 -27.49
N GLY A 240 -8.56 5.57 -28.22
CA GLY A 240 -8.46 5.28 -29.66
C GLY A 240 -8.13 3.83 -30.01
N THR A 241 -7.90 2.96 -29.02
CA THR A 241 -7.78 1.52 -29.21
C THR A 241 -9.15 0.84 -29.23
N GLU A 242 -9.41 0.01 -30.25
CA GLU A 242 -10.64 -0.80 -30.34
C GLU A 242 -10.49 -2.22 -29.78
N HIS A 243 -9.26 -2.61 -29.44
CA HIS A 243 -8.93 -3.92 -28.87
C HIS A 243 -8.06 -3.72 -27.64
N CYS A 244 -8.20 -4.60 -26.65
CA CYS A 244 -7.40 -4.53 -25.44
C CYS A 244 -5.94 -4.93 -25.70
N GLU A 245 -4.98 -4.16 -25.20
CA GLU A 245 -3.54 -4.41 -25.40
C GLU A 245 -3.06 -5.72 -24.74
N ILE A 246 -3.70 -6.15 -23.65
CA ILE A 246 -3.29 -7.34 -22.90
C ILE A 246 -3.95 -8.62 -23.43
N CYS A 247 -5.26 -8.59 -23.69
CA CYS A 247 -6.00 -9.80 -24.08
C CYS A 247 -6.45 -9.82 -25.54
N SER A 248 -6.20 -8.75 -26.31
CA SER A 248 -6.59 -8.60 -27.72
C SER A 248 -8.10 -8.72 -28.01
N LEU A 249 -8.95 -8.70 -26.98
CA LEU A 249 -10.41 -8.72 -27.13
C LEU A 249 -10.95 -7.32 -27.49
N PRO A 250 -12.01 -7.24 -28.31
CA PRO A 250 -12.58 -5.98 -28.74
C PRO A 250 -13.21 -5.19 -27.57
N ARG A 251 -13.33 -3.88 -27.78
CA ARG A 251 -14.07 -2.95 -26.91
C ARG A 251 -15.57 -3.15 -27.10
N SER A 252 -16.12 -4.22 -26.53
CA SER A 252 -17.55 -4.51 -26.45
C SER A 252 -18.13 -4.06 -25.11
#